data_AF-A0A0K2RUF9-F1
#
_entry.id   AF-A0A0K2RUF9-F1
#
_cell.length_a   1.000
_cell.length_b   1.000
_cell.length_c   1.000
_cell.angle_alpha   90.00
_cell.angle_beta   90.00
_cell.angle_gamma   90.00
#
_symmetry.space_group_name_H-M   'P 1'
#
loop_
_entity.id
_entity.type
_entity.pdbx_description
1 polymer ?
#
loop_
_entity_poly.entity_id
_entity_poly.type
_entity_poly.pdbx_seq_one_letter_code
_entity_poly.pdbx_strand_id
1 'polypeptide(L)'
;MAFETKPKFVTFDMNGTLIKFAINDTMRDVLGDRLPAEVADEYLRICKAYRIDECMGAYKPFQQIVADSMKRASHKVGIEFRTDEAREVYDRIPTWGPYPGVTAALNRLAEAVPLVIITNSDTAVAERLAANLQAPFEVIITAEQMGCYKPRLAAFEYMFDKLGVTPDELVHVSASPMYDHRPRPSWASRRRSTSTAASSTTSPGSATNGSPTSPTSRSSSACRAPPPSKGVPGTDESATTSNRKGRLAFRSSRGPGSGSARPR
;
A
#
# COMPACT_ATOMS: atom_id res chain seq x y z
N MET A 1 -32.51 -10.10 11.40
CA MET A 1 -32.50 -9.19 10.24
C MET A 1 -31.92 -9.97 9.07
N ALA A 2 -32.75 -10.34 8.09
CA ALA A 2 -32.27 -10.89 6.83
C ALA A 2 -32.04 -9.71 5.88
N PHE A 3 -30.89 -9.63 5.24
CA PHE A 3 -30.65 -8.63 4.21
C PHE A 3 -31.58 -8.92 3.02
N GLU A 4 -32.25 -7.88 2.52
CA GLU A 4 -33.26 -7.96 1.45
C GLU A 4 -32.65 -8.48 0.12
N THR A 5 -31.33 -8.38 -0.02
CA THR A 5 -30.54 -8.93 -1.12
C THR A 5 -29.26 -9.59 -0.60
N LYS A 6 -28.96 -10.80 -1.07
CA LYS A 6 -27.71 -11.51 -0.79
C LYS A 6 -26.55 -10.82 -1.55
N PRO A 7 -25.44 -10.44 -0.90
CA PRO A 7 -24.30 -9.85 -1.60
C PRO A 7 -23.67 -10.87 -2.55
N LYS A 8 -23.16 -10.40 -3.69
CA LYS A 8 -22.37 -11.20 -4.63
C LYS A 8 -20.99 -11.54 -4.07
N PHE A 9 -20.38 -10.60 -3.35
CA PHE A 9 -19.08 -10.79 -2.71
C PHE A 9 -19.06 -10.21 -1.30
N VAL A 10 -18.29 -10.84 -0.42
CA VAL A 10 -17.85 -10.20 0.82
C VAL A 10 -16.36 -9.91 0.71
N THR A 11 -16.02 -8.63 0.83
CA THR A 11 -14.65 -8.15 0.75
C THR A 11 -14.11 -7.87 2.15
N PHE A 12 -12.89 -8.30 2.43
CA PHE A 12 -12.25 -8.12 3.72
C PHE A 12 -11.00 -7.28 3.59
N ASP A 13 -10.82 -6.35 4.51
CA ASP A 13 -9.48 -5.89 4.85
C ASP A 13 -8.68 -7.03 5.52
N MET A 14 -7.35 -7.03 5.36
CA MET A 14 -6.50 -8.12 5.88
C MET A 14 -5.76 -7.71 7.15
N ASN A 15 -4.90 -6.68 7.07
CA ASN A 15 -3.98 -6.32 8.14
C ASN A 15 -4.69 -5.51 9.24
N GLY A 16 -4.84 -6.09 10.42
CA GLY A 16 -5.56 -5.50 11.55
C GLY A 16 -7.03 -5.92 11.64
N THR A 17 -7.55 -6.59 10.59
CA THR A 17 -8.91 -7.15 10.56
C THR A 17 -8.87 -8.67 10.68
N LEU A 18 -8.22 -9.36 9.74
CA LEU A 18 -8.09 -10.82 9.74
C LEU A 18 -6.80 -11.27 10.41
N ILE A 19 -5.72 -10.53 10.19
CA ILE A 19 -4.36 -10.83 10.67
C ILE A 19 -3.97 -9.79 11.70
N LYS A 20 -3.34 -10.25 12.80
CA LYS A 20 -2.85 -9.33 13.83
C LYS A 20 -1.75 -8.45 13.26
N PHE A 21 -2.02 -7.15 13.14
CA PHE A 21 -1.03 -6.17 12.68
C PHE A 21 -0.09 -5.78 13.83
N ALA A 22 0.97 -6.57 14.01
CA ALA A 22 1.91 -6.44 15.13
C ALA A 22 3.14 -5.57 14.82
N ILE A 23 3.02 -4.58 13.93
CA ILE A 23 4.17 -3.79 13.47
C ILE A 23 4.83 -3.01 14.61
N ASN A 24 4.05 -2.52 15.58
CA ASN A 24 4.60 -1.76 16.70
C ASN A 24 5.37 -2.66 17.66
N ASP A 25 4.84 -3.85 17.95
CA ASP A 25 5.53 -4.88 18.76
C ASP A 25 6.84 -5.27 18.06
N THR A 26 6.78 -5.53 16.75
CA THR A 26 7.94 -5.84 15.91
C THR A 26 9.00 -4.73 15.93
N MET A 27 8.58 -3.47 15.86
CA MET A 27 9.50 -2.33 15.95
C MET A 27 10.18 -2.25 17.32
N ARG A 28 9.47 -2.52 18.42
CA ARG A 28 10.10 -2.59 19.76
C ARG A 28 11.14 -3.71 19.81
N ASP A 29 10.80 -4.88 19.29
CA ASP A 29 11.69 -6.04 19.30
C ASP A 29 12.95 -5.81 18.46
N VAL A 30 12.82 -5.20 17.29
CA VAL A 30 13.95 -4.97 16.37
C VAL A 30 14.86 -3.86 16.89
N LEU A 31 14.30 -2.75 17.40
CA LEU A 31 15.12 -1.65 17.90
C LEU A 31 15.73 -1.96 19.28
N GLY A 32 15.07 -2.78 20.10
CA GLY A 32 15.55 -3.22 21.41
C GLY A 32 16.07 -2.05 22.26
N ASP A 33 17.30 -2.19 22.77
CA ASP A 33 17.97 -1.19 23.61
C ASP A 33 18.19 0.17 22.92
N ARG A 34 18.10 0.23 21.58
CA ARG A 34 18.24 1.48 20.82
C ARG A 34 16.98 2.34 20.83
N LEU A 35 15.87 1.81 21.35
CA LEU A 35 14.63 2.57 21.56
C LEU A 35 14.42 2.81 23.06
N PRO A 36 14.91 3.94 23.61
CA PRO A 36 14.74 4.26 25.02
C PRO A 36 13.25 4.28 25.41
N ALA A 37 12.92 3.73 26.57
CA ALA A 37 11.55 3.59 27.03
C ALA A 37 10.80 4.93 27.10
N GLU A 38 11.53 6.02 27.37
CA GLU A 38 11.02 7.39 27.49
C GLU A 38 10.48 7.93 26.17
N VAL A 39 11.05 7.49 25.03
CA VAL A 39 10.66 7.95 23.69
C VAL A 39 9.93 6.89 22.88
N ALA A 40 9.86 5.64 23.36
CA ALA A 40 9.33 4.51 22.61
C ALA A 40 7.88 4.72 22.16
N ASP A 41 7.01 5.19 23.06
CA ASP A 41 5.60 5.42 22.75
C ASP A 41 5.42 6.58 21.76
N GLU A 42 6.21 7.65 21.91
CA GLU A 42 6.20 8.75 20.96
C GLU A 42 6.69 8.29 19.59
N TYR A 43 7.81 7.55 19.52
CA TYR A 43 8.39 6.99 18.31
C TYR A 43 7.37 6.15 17.53
N LEU A 44 6.67 5.23 18.19
CA LEU A 44 5.69 4.37 17.52
C LEU A 44 4.47 5.16 17.04
N ARG A 45 4.03 6.17 17.82
CA ARG A 45 2.94 7.06 17.45
C ARG A 45 3.28 7.88 16.21
N ILE A 46 4.45 8.52 16.17
CA ILE A 46 4.89 9.32 15.02
C ILE A 46 5.20 8.45 13.80
N CYS A 47 5.78 7.27 14.01
CA CYS A 47 6.06 6.32 12.93
C CYS A 47 4.74 5.88 12.25
N LYS A 48 3.69 5.59 13.04
CA LYS A 48 2.35 5.34 12.51
C LYS A 48 1.81 6.53 11.70
N ALA A 49 1.97 7.76 12.18
CA ALA A 49 1.52 8.95 11.47
C ALA A 49 2.27 9.16 10.15
N TYR A 50 3.59 8.97 10.14
CA TYR A 50 4.39 9.06 8.92
C TYR A 50 4.07 7.95 7.94
N ARG A 51 3.79 6.71 8.39
CA ARG A 51 3.30 5.66 7.46
C ARG A 51 2.03 6.09 6.74
N ILE A 52 1.07 6.70 7.44
CA ILE A 52 -0.16 7.21 6.82
C ILE A 52 0.16 8.30 5.81
N ASP A 53 1.02 9.25 6.18
CA ASP A 53 1.46 10.34 5.29
C ASP A 53 2.10 9.82 4.00
N GLU A 54 3.02 8.85 4.13
CA GLU A 54 3.68 8.21 2.99
C GLU A 54 2.69 7.44 2.09
N CYS A 55 1.64 6.83 2.65
CA CYS A 55 0.58 6.17 1.87
C CYS A 55 -0.29 7.13 1.04
N MET A 56 -0.35 8.41 1.41
CA MET A 56 -1.20 9.39 0.73
C MET A 56 -0.55 10.00 -0.52
N GLY A 57 0.77 9.85 -0.65
CA GLY A 57 1.57 10.33 -1.79
C GLY A 57 1.45 9.46 -3.05
N ALA A 58 2.48 9.56 -3.92
CA ALA A 58 2.61 8.65 -5.05
C ALA A 58 2.85 7.22 -4.54
N TYR A 59 2.32 6.24 -5.28
CA TYR A 59 2.53 4.84 -4.91
C TYR A 59 4.02 4.49 -4.89
N LYS A 60 4.41 3.79 -3.83
CA LYS A 60 5.73 3.22 -3.62
C LYS A 60 5.57 1.92 -2.82
N PRO A 61 6.46 0.92 -2.98
CA PRO A 61 6.35 -0.35 -2.27
C PRO A 61 6.25 -0.20 -0.76
N PHE A 62 5.54 -1.12 -0.09
CA PHE A 62 5.30 -1.00 1.36
C PHE A 62 6.59 -1.04 2.17
N GLN A 63 7.61 -1.79 1.70
CA GLN A 63 8.95 -1.77 2.28
C GLN A 63 9.54 -0.35 2.38
N GLN A 64 9.36 0.49 1.35
CA GLN A 64 9.85 1.87 1.35
C GLN A 64 9.04 2.74 2.31
N ILE A 65 7.71 2.53 2.40
CA ILE A 65 6.86 3.23 3.38
C ILE A 65 7.35 2.96 4.80
N VAL A 66 7.64 1.71 5.14
CA VAL A 66 8.17 1.33 6.45
C VAL A 66 9.51 2.02 6.71
N ALA A 67 10.46 1.92 5.77
CA ALA A 67 11.78 2.54 5.91
C ALA A 67 11.73 4.06 6.07
N ASP A 68 10.97 4.76 5.22
CA ASP A 68 10.87 6.22 5.27
C ASP A 68 10.16 6.70 6.55
N SER A 69 9.11 5.98 6.97
CA SER A 69 8.42 6.30 8.23
C SER A 69 9.31 6.15 9.45
N MET A 70 10.11 5.07 9.49
CA MET A 70 11.09 4.84 10.55
C MET A 70 12.20 5.88 10.52
N LYS A 71 12.73 6.22 9.34
CA LYS A 71 13.75 7.27 9.18
C LYS A 71 13.29 8.62 9.71
N ARG A 72 12.07 9.05 9.34
CA ARG A 72 11.46 10.31 9.80
C ARG A 72 11.18 10.28 11.30
N ALA A 73 10.70 9.16 11.82
CA ALA A 73 10.47 8.97 13.26
C ALA A 73 11.79 9.05 14.04
N SER A 74 12.81 8.34 13.57
CA SER A 74 14.13 8.28 14.21
C SER A 74 14.76 9.67 14.32
N HIS A 75 14.74 10.44 13.22
CA HIS A 75 15.21 11.82 13.22
C HIS A 75 14.45 12.73 14.19
N LYS A 76 13.14 12.51 14.36
CA LYS A 76 12.29 13.33 15.23
C LYS A 76 12.56 13.10 16.72
N VAL A 77 12.86 11.87 17.13
CA VAL A 77 13.16 11.53 18.53
C VAL A 77 14.66 11.50 18.84
N GLY A 78 15.53 11.72 17.85
CA GLY A 78 16.97 11.78 18.02
C GLY A 78 17.67 10.42 18.11
N ILE A 79 17.08 9.34 17.58
CA ILE A 79 17.76 8.04 17.47
C ILE A 79 18.38 7.86 16.08
N GLU A 80 19.49 7.13 16.00
CA GLU A 80 20.14 6.80 14.72
C GLU A 80 19.27 5.82 13.91
N PHE A 81 18.93 6.18 12.67
CA PHE A 81 18.21 5.30 11.74
C PHE A 81 19.16 4.30 11.08
N ARG A 82 18.77 3.02 11.06
CA ARG A 82 19.48 1.98 10.30
C ARG A 82 18.54 1.26 9.33
N THR A 83 19.06 1.00 8.13
CA THR A 83 18.25 0.48 7.00
C THR A 83 17.98 -1.01 7.13
N ASP A 84 18.91 -1.76 7.73
CA ASP A 84 18.78 -3.17 8.09
C ASP A 84 17.63 -3.40 9.09
N GLU A 85 17.48 -2.55 10.11
CA GLU A 85 16.37 -2.63 11.07
C GLU A 85 15.01 -2.43 10.40
N ALA A 86 14.91 -1.43 9.51
CA ALA A 86 13.68 -1.21 8.75
C ALA A 86 13.35 -2.38 7.83
N ARG A 87 14.37 -2.99 7.23
CA ARG A 87 14.21 -4.20 6.42
C ARG A 87 13.77 -5.38 7.28
N GLU A 88 14.35 -5.56 8.46
CA GLU A 88 13.98 -6.64 9.36
C GLU A 88 12.52 -6.52 9.84
N VAL A 89 12.08 -5.29 10.17
CA VAL A 89 10.66 -5.03 10.50
C VAL A 89 9.75 -5.45 9.34
N TYR A 90 10.13 -5.14 8.10
CA TYR A 90 9.36 -5.53 6.91
C TYR A 90 9.37 -7.05 6.69
N ASP A 91 10.52 -7.69 6.83
CA ASP A 91 10.70 -9.13 6.59
C ASP A 91 9.94 -9.99 7.61
N ARG A 92 9.61 -9.44 8.78
CA ARG A 92 8.76 -10.10 9.79
C ARG A 92 7.26 -10.01 9.49
N ILE A 93 6.80 -9.11 8.62
CA ILE A 93 5.37 -8.95 8.30
C ILE A 93 4.70 -10.26 7.84
N PRO A 94 5.29 -11.04 6.91
CA PRO A 94 4.67 -12.29 6.43
C PRO A 94 4.56 -13.39 7.49
N THR A 95 5.21 -13.23 8.66
CA THR A 95 5.18 -14.21 9.76
C THR A 95 3.95 -14.06 10.65
N TRP A 96 3.19 -12.97 10.49
CA TRP A 96 2.03 -12.72 11.33
C TRP A 96 0.86 -13.65 11.01
N GLY A 97 0.18 -14.07 12.07
CA GLY A 97 -0.93 -15.03 12.01
C GLY A 97 -2.31 -14.38 12.11
N PRO A 98 -3.36 -15.15 11.75
CA PRO A 98 -4.74 -14.72 11.91
C PRO A 98 -5.12 -14.53 13.39
N TYR A 99 -6.13 -13.70 13.65
CA TYR A 99 -6.75 -13.66 14.97
C TYR A 99 -7.43 -14.99 15.30
N PRO A 100 -7.51 -15.38 16.60
CA PRO A 100 -8.21 -16.59 17.00
C PRO A 100 -9.65 -16.64 16.49
N GLY A 101 -10.04 -17.75 15.88
CA GLY A 101 -11.40 -17.97 15.35
C GLY A 101 -11.66 -17.40 13.94
N VAL A 102 -10.76 -16.59 13.38
CA VAL A 102 -10.94 -16.00 12.03
C VAL A 102 -11.06 -17.08 10.96
N THR A 103 -10.16 -18.06 10.94
CA THR A 103 -10.19 -19.16 9.95
C THR A 103 -11.52 -19.91 9.98
N ALA A 104 -12.03 -20.25 11.17
CA ALA A 104 -13.30 -20.96 11.31
C ALA A 104 -14.49 -20.09 10.82
N ALA A 105 -14.49 -18.81 11.16
CA ALA A 105 -15.52 -17.87 10.72
C ALA A 105 -15.51 -17.65 9.20
N LEU A 106 -14.33 -17.50 8.60
CA LEU A 106 -14.17 -17.34 7.15
C LEU A 106 -14.62 -18.60 6.40
N ASN A 107 -14.22 -19.79 6.85
CA ASN A 107 -14.64 -21.04 6.20
C ASN A 107 -16.16 -21.21 6.22
N ARG A 108 -16.80 -20.91 7.36
CA ARG A 108 -18.27 -20.93 7.44
C ARG A 108 -18.93 -19.88 6.52
N LEU A 109 -18.33 -18.70 6.40
CA LEU A 109 -18.87 -17.65 5.52
C LEU A 109 -18.71 -18.00 4.04
N ALA A 110 -17.60 -18.64 3.68
CA ALA A 110 -17.30 -19.05 2.31
C ALA A 110 -18.32 -20.07 1.74
N GLU A 111 -18.96 -20.86 2.60
CA GLU A 111 -20.07 -21.75 2.20
C GLU A 111 -21.27 -20.96 1.66
N ALA A 112 -21.44 -19.72 2.10
CA ALA A 112 -22.59 -18.89 1.73
C ALA A 112 -22.26 -17.88 0.62
N VAL A 113 -21.07 -17.30 0.60
CA VAL A 113 -20.72 -16.20 -0.31
C VAL A 113 -19.23 -16.21 -0.66
N PRO A 114 -18.85 -15.87 -1.90
CA PRO A 114 -17.44 -15.77 -2.26
C PRO A 114 -16.71 -14.65 -1.51
N LEU A 115 -15.49 -14.94 -1.08
CA LEU A 115 -14.67 -14.05 -0.27
C LEU A 115 -13.55 -13.41 -1.09
N VAL A 116 -13.34 -12.12 -0.87
CA VAL A 116 -12.28 -11.34 -1.54
C VAL A 116 -11.46 -10.61 -0.48
N ILE A 117 -10.14 -10.55 -0.67
CA ILE A 117 -9.26 -9.70 0.13
C ILE A 117 -8.98 -8.41 -0.65
N ILE A 118 -9.04 -7.28 0.05
CA ILE A 118 -8.48 -6.01 -0.43
C ILE A 118 -7.53 -5.46 0.64
N THR A 119 -6.25 -5.29 0.31
CA THR A 119 -5.18 -5.01 1.29
C THR A 119 -4.20 -3.94 0.84
N ASN A 120 -3.61 -3.24 1.81
CA ASN A 120 -2.47 -2.34 1.65
C ASN A 120 -1.10 -3.07 1.64
N SER A 121 -1.08 -4.40 1.49
CA SER A 121 0.17 -5.17 1.33
C SER A 121 0.64 -5.22 -0.13
N ASP A 122 1.93 -5.45 -0.31
CA ASP A 122 2.52 -5.86 -1.60
C ASP A 122 2.08 -7.30 -1.94
N THR A 123 2.08 -7.67 -3.22
CA THR A 123 1.45 -8.91 -3.69
C THR A 123 2.05 -10.17 -3.08
N ALA A 124 3.38 -10.27 -3.08
CA ALA A 124 4.09 -11.43 -2.52
C ALA A 124 3.91 -11.58 -1.00
N VAL A 125 3.62 -10.48 -0.28
CA VAL A 125 3.33 -10.53 1.16
C VAL A 125 1.88 -10.96 1.38
N ALA A 126 0.96 -10.41 0.59
CA ALA A 126 -0.46 -10.74 0.69
C ALA A 126 -0.75 -12.22 0.42
N GLU A 127 -0.11 -12.83 -0.57
CA GLU A 127 -0.27 -14.25 -0.88
C GLU A 127 0.17 -15.16 0.27
N ARG A 128 1.31 -14.86 0.90
CA ARG A 128 1.81 -15.61 2.06
C ARG A 128 0.87 -15.49 3.26
N LEU A 129 0.44 -14.27 3.54
CA LEU A 129 -0.51 -13.99 4.63
C LEU A 129 -1.88 -14.65 4.38
N ALA A 130 -2.35 -14.66 3.14
CA ALA A 130 -3.59 -15.32 2.76
C ALA A 130 -3.49 -16.85 2.90
N ALA A 131 -2.34 -17.45 2.59
CA ALA A 131 -2.10 -18.87 2.85
C ALA A 131 -2.22 -19.21 4.35
N ASN A 132 -1.76 -18.32 5.24
CA ASN A 132 -1.89 -18.49 6.68
C ASN A 132 -3.36 -18.41 7.18
N LEU A 133 -4.27 -17.80 6.43
CA LEU A 133 -5.69 -17.71 6.80
C LEU A 133 -6.42 -19.05 6.66
N GLN A 134 -5.91 -19.96 5.80
CA GLN A 134 -6.50 -21.28 5.56
C GLN A 134 -8.01 -21.21 5.23
N ALA A 135 -8.39 -20.20 4.46
CA ALA A 135 -9.75 -19.98 3.99
C ALA A 135 -9.77 -19.76 2.48
N PRO A 136 -10.85 -20.15 1.77
CA PRO A 136 -10.94 -20.00 0.33
C PRO A 136 -11.27 -18.55 -0.03
N PHE A 137 -10.26 -17.84 -0.52
CA PHE A 137 -10.43 -16.52 -1.14
C PHE A 137 -10.38 -16.65 -2.65
N GLU A 138 -11.37 -16.09 -3.34
CA GLU A 138 -11.46 -16.13 -4.80
C GLU A 138 -10.49 -15.12 -5.44
N VAL A 139 -10.38 -13.94 -4.83
CA VAL A 139 -9.56 -12.85 -5.33
C VAL A 139 -8.81 -12.16 -4.18
N ILE A 140 -7.53 -11.85 -4.41
CA ILE A 140 -6.71 -11.01 -3.54
C ILE A 140 -6.33 -9.75 -4.33
N ILE A 141 -6.74 -8.60 -3.83
CA ILE A 141 -6.50 -7.28 -4.41
C ILE A 141 -5.52 -6.52 -3.51
N THR A 142 -4.41 -6.07 -4.10
CA THR A 142 -3.25 -5.54 -3.37
C THR A 142 -3.01 -4.08 -3.73
N ALA A 143 -2.33 -3.31 -2.86
CA ALA A 143 -2.01 -1.91 -3.16
C ALA A 143 -1.14 -1.77 -4.42
N GLU A 144 -0.29 -2.77 -4.68
CA GLU A 144 0.51 -2.87 -5.89
C GLU A 144 -0.35 -2.98 -7.15
N GLN A 145 -1.38 -3.84 -7.13
CA GLN A 145 -2.33 -3.96 -8.25
C GLN A 145 -3.17 -2.69 -8.43
N MET A 146 -3.56 -2.05 -7.34
CA MET A 146 -4.36 -0.82 -7.34
C MET A 146 -3.54 0.43 -7.71
N GLY A 147 -2.20 0.34 -7.68
CA GLY A 147 -1.31 1.49 -7.87
C GLY A 147 -1.52 2.60 -6.84
N CYS A 148 -2.13 2.30 -5.69
CA CYS A 148 -2.39 3.25 -4.61
C CYS A 148 -2.76 2.51 -3.31
N TYR A 149 -2.67 3.22 -2.18
CA TYR A 149 -3.06 2.71 -0.88
C TYR A 149 -4.46 3.22 -0.49
N LYS A 150 -5.22 2.39 0.24
CA LYS A 150 -6.37 2.85 1.01
C LYS A 150 -5.89 3.88 2.04
N PRO A 151 -6.62 4.99 2.30
CA PRO A 151 -8.05 5.21 2.05
C PRO A 151 -8.40 5.89 0.71
N ARG A 152 -7.50 5.92 -0.28
CA ARG A 152 -7.81 6.58 -1.56
C ARG A 152 -8.97 5.86 -2.27
N LEU A 153 -9.97 6.63 -2.71
CA LEU A 153 -11.15 6.07 -3.39
C LEU A 153 -10.78 5.24 -4.63
N ALA A 154 -9.74 5.63 -5.35
CA ALA A 154 -9.23 4.88 -6.51
C ALA A 154 -8.97 3.38 -6.20
N ALA A 155 -8.62 3.03 -4.96
CA ALA A 155 -8.45 1.63 -4.55
C ALA A 155 -9.78 0.85 -4.59
N PHE A 156 -10.87 1.45 -4.13
CA PHE A 156 -12.20 0.84 -4.17
C PHE A 156 -12.80 0.84 -5.58
N GLU A 157 -12.56 1.89 -6.37
CA GLU A 157 -12.95 1.95 -7.80
C GLU A 157 -12.31 0.80 -8.58
N TYR A 158 -11.00 0.59 -8.39
CA TYR A 158 -10.29 -0.55 -8.98
C TYR A 158 -10.91 -1.90 -8.57
N MET A 159 -11.30 -2.05 -7.31
CA MET A 159 -11.96 -3.27 -6.83
C MET A 159 -13.31 -3.50 -7.52
N PHE A 160 -14.15 -2.46 -7.65
CA PHE A 160 -15.43 -2.58 -8.35
C PHE A 160 -15.25 -2.97 -9.81
N ASP A 161 -14.29 -2.33 -10.49
CA ASP A 161 -13.98 -2.62 -11.90
C ASP A 161 -13.44 -4.05 -12.07
N LYS A 162 -12.56 -4.50 -11.16
CA LYS A 162 -11.96 -5.84 -11.20
C LYS A 162 -12.98 -6.95 -10.94
N LEU A 163 -13.93 -6.73 -10.04
CA LEU A 163 -14.97 -7.70 -9.69
C LEU A 163 -16.21 -7.60 -10.60
N GLY A 164 -16.33 -6.52 -11.39
CA GLY A 164 -17.50 -6.28 -12.23
C GLY A 164 -18.79 -6.09 -11.43
N VAL A 165 -18.71 -5.49 -10.24
CA VAL A 165 -19.85 -5.31 -9.34
C VAL A 165 -20.08 -3.86 -8.98
N THR A 166 -21.34 -3.55 -8.67
CA THR A 166 -21.72 -2.27 -8.09
C THR A 166 -21.55 -2.31 -6.56
N PRO A 167 -21.46 -1.13 -5.92
CA PRO A 167 -21.25 -1.09 -4.48
C PRO A 167 -22.40 -1.66 -3.63
N ASP A 168 -23.63 -1.74 -4.18
CA ASP A 168 -24.79 -2.36 -3.51
C ASP A 168 -24.74 -3.90 -3.55
N GLU A 169 -23.87 -4.48 -4.38
CA GLU A 169 -23.73 -5.93 -4.56
C GLU A 169 -22.62 -6.54 -3.71
N LEU A 170 -21.94 -5.74 -2.88
CA LEU A 170 -20.90 -6.22 -1.98
C LEU A 170 -21.04 -5.71 -0.56
N VAL A 171 -20.52 -6.49 0.37
CA VAL A 171 -20.31 -6.05 1.75
C VAL A 171 -18.81 -5.96 1.99
N HIS A 172 -18.35 -4.83 2.55
CA HIS A 172 -16.96 -4.66 2.98
C HIS A 172 -16.85 -4.78 4.50
N VAL A 173 -15.93 -5.62 4.97
CA VAL A 173 -15.68 -5.88 6.39
C VAL A 173 -14.25 -5.44 6.72
N SER A 174 -14.12 -4.55 7.69
CA SER A 174 -12.83 -4.05 8.17
C SER A 174 -12.90 -3.68 9.65
N ALA A 175 -11.77 -3.74 10.35
CA ALA A 175 -11.58 -3.22 11.70
C ALA A 175 -10.94 -1.82 11.71
N SER A 176 -10.63 -1.24 10.54
CA SER A 176 -10.01 0.08 10.39
C SER A 176 -10.99 1.13 9.87
N PRO A 177 -11.54 1.99 10.75
CA PRO A 177 -12.36 3.11 10.29
C PRO A 177 -11.60 4.10 9.41
N MET A 178 -10.31 4.35 9.73
CA MET A 178 -9.48 5.33 9.03
C MET A 178 -9.14 4.92 7.60
N TYR A 179 -8.80 3.65 7.38
CA TYR A 179 -8.40 3.16 6.07
C TYR A 179 -9.59 2.75 5.19
N ASP A 180 -10.67 2.21 5.78
CA ASP A 180 -11.73 1.56 5.00
C ASP A 180 -13.12 2.21 5.12
N HIS A 181 -13.50 2.73 6.28
CA HIS A 181 -14.88 3.21 6.48
C HIS A 181 -15.07 4.71 6.21
N ARG A 182 -14.10 5.53 6.58
CA ARG A 182 -14.10 6.98 6.33
C ARG A 182 -14.07 7.35 4.85
N PRO A 183 -13.34 6.65 3.97
CA PRO A 183 -13.40 6.97 2.56
C PRO A 183 -14.70 6.55 1.90
N ARG A 184 -15.73 6.05 2.61
CA ARG A 184 -17.04 5.76 2.02
C ARG A 184 -17.56 7.02 1.30
N PRO A 185 -17.42 7.08 -0.03
CA PRO A 185 -17.86 8.23 -0.79
C PRO A 185 -19.38 8.20 -0.84
N SER A 186 -19.97 9.34 -1.15
CA SER A 186 -21.39 9.53 -1.42
C SER A 186 -21.94 8.74 -2.62
N TRP A 187 -21.30 7.67 -3.09
CA TRP A 187 -21.77 6.89 -4.25
C TRP A 187 -23.19 6.33 -4.08
N ALA A 188 -23.68 6.17 -2.84
CA ALA A 188 -25.09 5.84 -2.58
C ALA A 188 -26.08 6.87 -3.16
N SER A 189 -25.61 8.04 -3.57
CA SER A 189 -26.41 9.12 -4.17
C SER A 189 -26.16 9.34 -5.67
N ARG A 190 -25.18 8.68 -6.31
CA ARG A 190 -25.03 8.75 -7.77
C ARG A 190 -25.70 7.55 -8.43
N ARG A 191 -27.04 7.62 -8.49
CA ARG A 191 -27.77 6.95 -9.56
C ARG A 191 -27.20 7.47 -10.88
N ARG A 192 -26.49 6.61 -11.60
CA ARG A 192 -26.24 6.80 -13.03
C ARG A 192 -27.64 6.84 -13.63
N SER A 193 -28.11 8.02 -14.05
CA SER A 193 -29.24 8.10 -14.95
C SER A 193 -28.78 7.42 -16.23
N THR A 194 -29.03 6.12 -16.33
CA THR A 194 -29.16 5.47 -17.62
C THR A 194 -30.35 6.15 -18.26
N SER A 195 -30.07 7.17 -19.07
CA SER A 195 -31.06 7.70 -19.99
C SER A 195 -31.40 6.54 -20.93
N THR A 196 -32.52 5.89 -20.67
CA THR A 196 -33.18 5.06 -21.66
C THR A 196 -33.47 5.99 -22.83
N ALA A 197 -32.65 5.92 -23.87
CA ALA A 197 -32.93 6.57 -25.14
C ALA A 197 -34.20 5.90 -25.68
N ALA A 198 -35.34 6.54 -25.46
CA ALA A 198 -36.59 6.19 -26.11
C ALA A 198 -36.44 6.52 -27.60
N SER A 199 -36.51 5.48 -28.42
CA SER A 199 -36.51 5.56 -29.87
C SER A 199 -37.82 6.14 -30.40
N SER A 200 -37.66 7.20 -31.18
CA SER A 200 -38.39 7.59 -32.40
C SER A 200 -39.92 7.75 -32.40
N THR A 201 -40.36 8.97 -32.71
CA THR A 201 -41.36 9.18 -33.77
C THR A 201 -41.11 10.51 -34.51
N THR A 202 -40.88 10.39 -35.81
CA THR A 202 -40.82 11.41 -36.89
C THR A 202 -42.17 12.16 -36.98
N SER A 203 -42.39 13.40 -37.49
CA SER A 203 -41.80 14.20 -38.57
C SER A 203 -42.53 15.60 -38.64
N PRO A 204 -42.43 16.46 -39.68
CA PRO A 204 -41.57 17.65 -39.75
C PRO A 204 -42.33 19.01 -39.86
N GLY A 205 -41.64 20.14 -39.66
CA GLY A 205 -42.22 21.47 -39.84
C GLY A 205 -41.21 22.59 -40.13
N SER A 206 -41.04 22.86 -41.43
CA SER A 206 -40.71 24.13 -42.11
C SER A 206 -39.55 25.03 -41.62
N ALA A 207 -38.65 25.27 -42.59
CA ALA A 207 -37.56 26.23 -42.63
C ALA A 207 -37.98 27.70 -42.43
N THR A 208 -37.03 28.54 -41.99
CA THR A 208 -36.67 29.80 -42.70
C THR A 208 -35.34 30.36 -42.20
N ASN A 209 -34.63 30.99 -43.15
CA ASN A 209 -33.26 31.48 -43.13
C ASN A 209 -32.98 32.63 -42.15
N GLY A 210 -31.72 32.74 -41.70
CA GLY A 210 -31.17 33.98 -41.15
C GLY A 210 -29.77 33.82 -40.56
N SER A 211 -28.74 34.19 -41.31
CA SER A 211 -27.41 34.58 -40.85
C SER A 211 -26.95 35.71 -41.78
N PRO A 212 -25.89 36.50 -41.52
CA PRO A 212 -24.96 36.50 -40.38
C PRO A 212 -24.68 37.90 -39.79
N THR A 213 -24.01 37.99 -38.63
CA THR A 213 -22.97 39.02 -38.37
C THR A 213 -22.13 38.63 -37.16
N SER A 214 -20.84 38.35 -37.38
CA SER A 214 -19.73 38.59 -36.44
C SER A 214 -19.23 40.04 -36.67
N PRO A 215 -18.39 40.71 -35.83
CA PRO A 215 -17.14 40.21 -35.20
C PRO A 215 -16.99 40.64 -33.73
N THR A 216 -16.12 40.08 -32.89
CA THR A 216 -14.73 40.58 -32.73
C THR A 216 -13.92 39.74 -31.74
N SER A 217 -12.72 39.37 -32.19
CA SER A 217 -11.42 39.31 -31.50
C SER A 217 -11.32 39.26 -29.96
N ARG A 218 -10.64 38.23 -29.45
CA ARG A 218 -9.30 38.27 -28.81
C ARG A 218 -8.99 36.89 -28.22
N SER A 219 -8.03 36.17 -28.82
CA SER A 219 -6.63 36.08 -28.38
C SER A 219 -6.44 35.32 -27.06
N SER A 220 -6.25 34.02 -27.24
CA SER A 220 -5.25 33.15 -26.64
C SER A 220 -4.22 33.80 -25.70
N SER A 221 -4.02 33.19 -24.53
CA SER A 221 -2.68 33.07 -23.92
C SER A 221 -2.68 31.91 -22.92
N ALA A 222 -1.99 30.85 -23.33
CA ALA A 222 -1.65 29.69 -22.53
C ALA A 222 -0.69 30.08 -21.38
N CYS A 223 -0.96 29.55 -20.19
CA CYS A 223 -0.03 29.61 -19.05
C CYS A 223 1.21 28.77 -19.35
N ARG A 224 2.37 29.44 -19.45
CA ARG A 224 3.70 28.83 -19.63
C ARG A 224 4.36 28.64 -18.27
N ALA A 225 4.95 27.46 -18.05
CA ALA A 225 5.68 27.09 -16.84
C ALA A 225 6.96 27.94 -16.60
N PRO A 226 7.41 28.10 -15.34
CA PRO A 226 8.64 28.84 -15.03
C PRO A 226 9.92 28.02 -15.31
N PRO A 227 11.06 28.69 -15.63
CA PRO A 227 12.32 28.04 -15.97
C PRO A 227 13.16 27.66 -14.72
N PRO A 228 14.15 26.74 -14.85
CA PRO A 228 15.00 26.29 -13.74
C PRO A 228 16.11 27.29 -13.39
N SER A 229 16.45 27.37 -12.11
CA SER A 229 17.54 28.20 -11.58
C SER A 229 18.91 27.58 -11.86
N LYS A 230 19.86 28.45 -12.23
CA LYS A 230 21.25 28.16 -12.56
C LYS A 230 22.10 28.00 -11.29
N GLY A 231 23.02 27.04 -11.28
CA GLY A 231 24.11 26.96 -10.29
C GLY A 231 25.35 27.78 -10.69
N VAL A 232 26.45 27.56 -9.93
CA VAL A 232 27.89 27.92 -10.11
C VAL A 232 28.45 28.71 -8.87
N PRO A 233 29.71 28.56 -8.40
CA PRO A 233 30.58 27.38 -8.22
C PRO A 233 31.44 27.37 -6.91
N GLY A 234 32.04 26.20 -6.62
CA GLY A 234 33.43 25.93 -6.18
C GLY A 234 34.18 26.74 -5.10
N THR A 235 34.70 26.01 -4.10
CA THR A 235 36.04 26.23 -3.54
C THR A 235 36.76 24.89 -3.37
N ASP A 236 37.89 24.76 -4.06
CA ASP A 236 38.94 23.75 -3.87
C ASP A 236 39.62 23.93 -2.51
N GLU A 237 39.98 22.84 -1.84
CA GLU A 237 41.25 22.76 -1.13
C GLU A 237 41.77 21.32 -1.06
N SER A 238 43.05 21.21 -1.41
CA SER A 238 43.83 20.01 -1.67
C SER A 238 44.77 19.66 -0.51
N ALA A 239 44.93 18.37 -0.21
CA ALA A 239 46.19 17.78 0.31
C ALA A 239 46.17 16.26 0.05
N THR A 240 46.92 15.68 -0.91
CA THR A 240 48.28 15.06 -0.77
C THR A 240 48.48 14.30 0.56
N THR A 241 49.01 13.09 0.72
CA THR A 241 49.76 12.06 -0.05
C THR A 241 49.68 10.79 0.83
N SER A 242 49.56 9.55 0.35
CA SER A 242 50.70 8.61 0.33
C SER A 242 50.24 7.16 0.10
N ASN A 243 50.52 6.70 -1.12
CA ASN A 243 51.02 5.39 -1.52
C ASN A 243 51.41 4.38 -0.42
N ARG A 244 50.90 3.14 -0.48
CA ARG A 244 51.74 1.92 -0.44
C ARG A 244 51.04 0.66 -0.97
N LYS A 245 51.58 0.20 -2.10
CA LYS A 245 51.69 -1.16 -2.64
C LYS A 245 51.49 -2.33 -1.65
N GLY A 246 50.77 -3.35 -2.09
CA GLY A 246 50.86 -4.72 -1.56
C GLY A 246 50.02 -5.71 -2.39
N ARG A 247 50.70 -6.46 -3.26
CA ARG A 247 50.17 -7.42 -4.24
C ARG A 247 50.38 -8.86 -3.70
N LEU A 248 49.67 -9.83 -4.29
CA LEU A 248 49.80 -11.30 -4.19
C LEU A 248 49.16 -11.97 -2.96
N ALA A 249 48.64 -13.20 -3.01
CA ALA A 249 48.26 -14.11 -4.09
C ALA A 249 47.51 -15.31 -3.47
N PHE A 250 46.69 -15.93 -4.31
CA PHE A 250 46.16 -17.29 -4.30
C PHE A 250 47.03 -18.38 -3.61
N ARG A 251 46.40 -19.25 -2.81
CA ARG A 251 46.49 -20.72 -2.98
C ARG A 251 45.52 -21.51 -2.08
N SER A 252 44.73 -22.37 -2.72
CA SER A 252 44.12 -23.58 -2.15
C SER A 252 45.15 -24.71 -2.04
N SER A 253 45.04 -25.59 -1.04
CA SER A 253 45.03 -27.06 -1.23
C SER A 253 45.05 -27.85 0.10
N ARG A 254 44.04 -28.72 0.26
CA ARG A 254 44.08 -30.14 0.70
C ARG A 254 44.66 -30.52 2.08
N GLY A 255 43.86 -31.31 2.83
CA GLY A 255 44.27 -32.16 3.98
C GLY A 255 45.15 -33.36 3.56
N PRO A 256 45.22 -34.50 4.29
CA PRO A 256 44.26 -35.07 5.28
C PRO A 256 44.90 -35.75 6.53
N GLY A 257 44.09 -36.45 7.34
CA GLY A 257 44.49 -37.55 8.24
C GLY A 257 44.20 -37.29 9.72
N SER A 258 43.18 -37.86 10.37
CA SER A 258 42.90 -39.28 10.75
C SER A 258 43.47 -39.68 12.12
N GLY A 259 42.60 -40.21 12.99
CA GLY A 259 42.89 -40.89 14.26
C GLY A 259 41.96 -40.39 15.36
N SER A 260 40.79 -41.01 15.61
CA SER A 260 40.57 -42.19 16.49
C SER A 260 41.29 -42.06 17.85
N ALA A 261 40.71 -42.31 19.01
CA ALA A 261 39.60 -43.17 19.38
C ALA A 261 39.03 -42.77 20.77
N ARG A 262 37.73 -43.00 20.97
CA ARG A 262 37.11 -43.37 22.27
C ARG A 262 37.49 -44.83 22.57
N PRO A 263 37.36 -45.40 23.80
CA PRO A 263 36.27 -45.15 24.75
C PRO A 263 36.60 -45.25 26.26
N ARG A 264 35.72 -44.72 27.11
CA ARG A 264 34.83 -45.46 28.01
C ARG A 264 33.77 -44.51 28.56
#